data_AF-A0A3B9N524-F1
#
_entry.id   AF-A0A3B9N524-F1
#
_cell.length_a   1.000
_cell.length_b   1.000
_cell.length_c   1.000
_cell.angle_alpha   90.00
_cell.angle_beta   90.00
_cell.angle_gamma   90.00
#
_symmetry.space_group_name_H-M   'P 1'
#
loop_
_entity.id
_entity.type
_entity.pdbx_description
1 polymer ?
#
loop_
_entity_poly.entity_id
_entity_poly.type
_entity_poly.pdbx_seq_one_letter_code
_entity_poly.pdbx_strand_id
1 'polypeptide(L)'
;MKKTFLNILWVSFLVLAVFQSCEDDEEDESHNTGQNCMSCHIAGGSGEGVFSVAGSVYDNSKESVLPNASIRLYTDANGTGNLVATLLSDKNGNFYTTETIDFGSGLYVLAEGNTTSKNMISSITSGACNSCHGVNVDRIWTE
;
A
#
# COMPACT_ATOMS: atom_id res chain seq x y z
N MET A 1 79.57 10.86 -12.85
CA MET A 1 78.65 10.57 -13.97
C MET A 1 77.37 9.93 -13.43
N LYS A 2 76.21 10.49 -13.82
CA LYS A 2 74.82 9.98 -13.71
C LYS A 2 74.23 9.95 -12.27
N LYS A 3 73.51 11.01 -11.84
CA LYS A 3 72.05 11.30 -12.03
C LYS A 3 71.16 10.38 -11.18
N THR A 4 70.06 10.72 -10.50
CA THR A 4 69.28 11.92 -10.10
C THR A 4 68.03 11.32 -9.42
N PHE A 5 67.69 11.71 -8.17
CA PHE A 5 66.34 11.78 -7.54
C PHE A 5 65.44 10.50 -7.45
N LEU A 6 64.78 10.31 -6.29
CA LEU A 6 63.35 10.63 -6.10
C LEU A 6 62.75 9.84 -4.90
N ASN A 7 62.43 10.57 -3.82
CA ASN A 7 61.45 10.18 -2.79
C ASN A 7 60.06 10.04 -3.44
N ILE A 8 59.22 9.10 -3.00
CA ILE A 8 57.77 9.32 -2.75
C ILE A 8 57.17 8.07 -2.06
N LEU A 9 56.55 8.37 -0.90
CA LEU A 9 55.65 7.55 -0.10
C LEU A 9 54.66 6.73 -0.94
N TRP A 10 54.52 5.45 -0.62
CA TRP A 10 53.31 4.68 -0.93
C TRP A 10 52.36 4.77 0.26
N VAL A 11 51.52 5.80 0.27
CA VAL A 11 50.32 5.83 1.13
C VAL A 11 49.34 4.83 0.53
N SER A 12 49.16 3.70 1.21
CA SER A 12 48.14 2.72 0.85
C SER A 12 46.77 3.37 1.06
N PHE A 13 46.05 3.51 -0.06
CA PHE A 13 44.76 4.16 -0.15
C PHE A 13 43.72 3.31 0.60
N LEU A 14 43.33 3.78 1.79
CA LEU A 14 42.22 3.22 2.57
C LEU A 14 40.94 3.45 1.78
N VAL A 15 40.44 2.40 1.12
CA VAL A 15 39.11 2.40 0.50
C VAL A 15 38.09 2.47 1.62
N LEU A 16 37.63 3.68 1.95
CA LEU A 16 36.39 3.86 2.69
C LEU A 16 35.27 3.32 1.80
N ALA A 17 34.77 2.12 2.13
CA ALA A 17 33.45 1.69 1.74
C ALA A 17 32.46 2.70 2.32
N VAL A 18 31.97 3.60 1.47
CA VAL A 18 30.79 4.39 1.77
C VAL A 18 29.64 3.41 1.72
N PHE A 19 29.31 2.82 2.87
CA PHE A 19 28.04 2.16 3.05
C PHE A 19 26.98 3.23 2.80
N GLN A 20 26.30 3.05 1.69
CA GLN A 20 25.15 3.81 1.25
C GLN A 20 24.16 3.87 2.42
N SER A 21 24.00 5.07 2.97
CA SER A 21 22.92 5.38 3.89
C SER A 21 21.63 5.08 3.15
N CYS A 22 20.90 4.06 3.57
CA CYS A 22 19.46 4.05 3.32
C CYS A 22 18.91 5.07 4.32
N GLU A 23 18.59 6.28 3.87
CA GLU A 23 17.69 7.14 4.61
C GLU A 23 16.32 6.44 4.66
N ASP A 24 16.11 5.67 5.72
CA ASP A 24 14.86 5.00 6.06
C ASP A 24 13.99 6.01 6.83
N ASP A 25 13.63 7.11 6.17
CA ASP A 25 12.69 8.12 6.70
C ASP A 25 11.28 7.86 6.15
N GLU A 26 10.85 6.59 6.19
CA GLU A 26 9.44 6.23 6.00
C GLU A 26 8.79 6.25 7.38
N GLU A 27 8.40 7.43 7.86
CA GLU A 27 7.32 7.52 8.84
C GLU A 27 6.06 6.98 8.16
N ASP A 28 5.94 5.65 8.15
CA ASP A 28 4.73 4.95 7.74
C ASP A 28 3.66 5.23 8.83
N GLU A 29 3.05 6.40 8.66
CA GLU A 29 2.04 7.12 9.46
C GLU A 29 0.62 6.54 9.32
N SER A 30 0.51 5.43 8.59
CA SER A 30 -0.71 4.65 8.53
C SER A 30 -1.21 4.29 9.93
N HIS A 31 -2.48 4.55 10.22
CA HIS A 31 -3.05 4.40 11.56
C HIS A 31 -4.53 4.03 11.50
N ASN A 32 -5.15 3.82 12.68
CA ASN A 32 -6.57 3.54 12.82
C ASN A 32 -7.07 2.34 11.99
N THR A 33 -6.25 1.28 11.89
CA THR A 33 -6.61 0.07 11.15
C THR A 33 -8.00 -0.45 11.52
N GLY A 34 -8.81 -0.74 10.51
CA GLY A 34 -10.19 -1.19 10.62
C GLY A 34 -11.22 -0.07 10.76
N GLN A 35 -10.80 1.18 10.99
CA GLN A 35 -11.69 2.35 10.95
C GLN A 35 -11.90 2.83 9.52
N ASN A 36 -13.01 3.53 9.27
CA ASN A 36 -13.25 4.15 7.98
C ASN A 36 -12.34 5.39 7.78
N CYS A 37 -11.23 5.21 7.04
CA CYS A 37 -10.23 6.25 6.74
C CYS A 37 -10.88 7.51 6.13
N MET A 38 -11.90 7.31 5.27
CA MET A 38 -12.65 8.39 4.61
C MET A 38 -13.62 9.12 5.56
N SER A 39 -13.55 8.89 6.87
CA SER A 39 -14.18 9.78 7.86
C SER A 39 -13.36 11.04 8.11
N CYS A 40 -12.04 10.97 7.90
CA CYS A 40 -11.10 12.08 8.07
C CYS A 40 -10.47 12.53 6.74
N HIS A 41 -10.17 11.60 5.84
CA HIS A 41 -9.49 11.85 4.56
C HIS A 41 -10.47 12.19 3.43
N ILE A 42 -11.27 13.24 3.66
CA ILE A 42 -12.23 13.80 2.69
C ILE A 42 -11.88 15.27 2.40
N ALA A 43 -12.47 15.85 1.35
CA ALA A 43 -12.28 17.25 1.05
C ALA A 43 -12.72 18.14 2.23
N GLY A 44 -11.80 18.93 2.78
CA GLY A 44 -12.02 19.76 3.97
C GLY A 44 -12.04 19.01 5.30
N GLY A 45 -11.71 17.70 5.29
CA GLY A 45 -11.53 16.90 6.49
C GLY A 45 -10.23 17.19 7.23
N SER A 46 -10.04 16.53 8.37
CA SER A 46 -8.85 16.71 9.22
C SER A 46 -7.65 15.85 8.81
N GLY A 47 -7.85 14.85 7.95
CA GLY A 47 -6.77 13.98 7.44
C GLY A 47 -6.06 14.61 6.25
N GLU A 48 -4.77 14.31 6.10
CA GLU A 48 -3.99 14.73 4.93
C GLU A 48 -4.39 13.94 3.67
N GLY A 49 -4.59 14.65 2.56
CA GLY A 49 -5.04 14.03 1.31
C GLY A 49 -6.53 13.67 1.31
N VAL A 50 -7.09 13.54 0.11
CA VAL A 50 -8.48 13.12 -0.11
C VAL A 50 -8.44 11.74 -0.72
N PHE A 51 -8.91 10.75 0.02
CA PHE A 51 -8.87 9.36 -0.45
C PHE A 51 -10.07 9.08 -1.33
N SER A 52 -9.84 8.42 -2.45
CA SER A 52 -10.90 7.94 -3.34
C SER A 52 -11.29 6.48 -3.04
N VAL A 53 -10.31 5.69 -2.58
CA VAL A 53 -10.46 4.32 -2.09
C VAL A 53 -9.56 4.14 -0.89
N ALA A 54 -10.09 3.56 0.19
CA ALA A 54 -9.31 3.23 1.37
C ALA A 54 -9.94 2.09 2.19
N GLY A 55 -9.09 1.31 2.84
CA GLY A 55 -9.52 0.38 3.88
C GLY A 55 -8.39 -0.43 4.50
N SER A 56 -8.75 -1.52 5.19
CA SER A 56 -7.82 -2.41 5.89
C SER A 56 -8.07 -3.87 5.57
N VAL A 57 -7.00 -4.64 5.33
CA VAL A 57 -7.02 -6.07 5.02
C VAL A 57 -6.46 -6.88 6.19
N TYR A 58 -7.10 -8.01 6.46
CA TYR A 58 -6.75 -8.95 7.51
C TYR A 58 -6.40 -10.33 6.94
N ASP A 59 -5.74 -11.14 7.75
CA ASP A 59 -5.47 -12.55 7.51
C ASP A 59 -6.78 -13.39 7.56
N ASN A 60 -6.71 -14.68 7.26
CA ASN A 60 -7.88 -15.58 7.32
C ASN A 60 -8.41 -15.81 8.75
N SER A 61 -7.61 -15.50 9.79
CA SER A 61 -8.11 -15.46 11.18
C SER A 61 -9.01 -14.23 11.41
N LYS A 62 -8.84 -13.20 10.58
CA LYS A 62 -9.50 -11.89 10.63
C LYS A 62 -9.07 -11.06 11.84
N GLU A 63 -8.14 -11.51 12.65
CA GLU A 63 -7.68 -10.80 13.85
C GLU A 63 -6.35 -10.07 13.62
N SER A 64 -5.47 -10.62 12.78
CA SER A 64 -4.22 -9.93 12.40
C SER A 64 -4.37 -9.26 11.05
N VAL A 65 -3.67 -8.15 10.89
CA VAL A 65 -3.58 -7.42 9.62
C VAL A 65 -2.76 -8.22 8.62
N LEU A 66 -3.04 -8.03 7.33
CA LEU A 66 -2.28 -8.66 6.25
C LEU A 66 -1.54 -7.59 5.43
N PRO A 67 -0.23 -7.41 5.66
CA PRO A 67 0.60 -6.53 4.85
C PRO A 67 0.82 -7.07 3.43
N ASN A 68 1.09 -6.17 2.49
CA ASN A 68 1.37 -6.48 1.08
C ASN A 68 0.25 -7.25 0.37
N ALA A 69 -0.98 -7.21 0.88
CA ALA A 69 -2.15 -7.70 0.16
C ALA A 69 -2.45 -6.76 -1.01
N SER A 70 -2.87 -7.34 -2.14
CA SER A 70 -3.23 -6.59 -3.33
C SER A 70 -4.74 -6.43 -3.43
N ILE A 71 -5.21 -5.19 -3.42
CA ILE A 71 -6.61 -4.83 -3.64
C ILE A 71 -6.77 -4.32 -5.05
N ARG A 72 -7.55 -5.04 -5.84
CA ARG A 72 -7.71 -4.81 -7.28
C ARG A 72 -9.15 -4.44 -7.59
N LEU A 73 -9.32 -3.37 -8.35
CA LEU A 73 -10.63 -2.88 -8.79
C LEU A 73 -10.83 -3.21 -10.26
N TYR A 74 -11.97 -3.81 -10.58
CA TYR A 74 -12.31 -4.26 -11.92
C TYR A 74 -13.65 -3.70 -12.37
N THR A 75 -13.83 -3.61 -13.69
CA THR A 75 -15.13 -3.20 -14.25
C THR A 75 -16.18 -4.30 -14.25
N ASP A 76 -15.81 -5.56 -14.00
CA ASP A 76 -16.72 -6.70 -13.96
C ASP A 76 -16.37 -7.69 -12.82
N ALA A 77 -17.32 -8.54 -12.45
CA ALA A 77 -17.24 -9.42 -11.28
C ALA A 77 -16.13 -10.47 -11.41
N ASN A 78 -15.73 -11.05 -10.27
CA ASN A 78 -14.76 -12.15 -10.19
C ASN A 78 -13.39 -11.83 -10.82
N GLY A 79 -12.95 -10.57 -10.76
CA GLY A 79 -11.67 -10.13 -11.31
C GLY A 79 -11.62 -10.14 -12.84
N THR A 80 -12.78 -9.96 -13.50
CA THR A 80 -12.88 -9.92 -14.96
C THR A 80 -13.11 -8.49 -15.47
N GLY A 81 -13.11 -8.30 -16.79
CA GLY A 81 -13.16 -6.96 -17.38
C GLY A 81 -11.82 -6.21 -17.28
N ASN A 82 -11.89 -4.88 -17.25
CA ASN A 82 -10.70 -4.04 -17.19
C ASN A 82 -10.26 -3.82 -15.75
N LEU A 83 -8.95 -3.96 -15.50
CA LEU A 83 -8.33 -3.54 -14.24
C LEU A 83 -8.27 -2.00 -14.20
N VAL A 84 -8.89 -1.40 -13.18
CA VAL A 84 -8.94 0.05 -12.97
C VAL A 84 -7.83 0.51 -12.05
N ALA A 85 -7.61 -0.21 -10.95
CA ALA A 85 -6.58 0.13 -9.97
C ALA A 85 -6.07 -1.12 -9.24
N THR A 86 -4.82 -1.04 -8.79
CA THR A 86 -4.20 -1.97 -7.85
C THR A 86 -3.63 -1.17 -6.69
N LEU A 87 -4.01 -1.52 -5.47
CA LEU A 87 -3.54 -0.91 -4.24
C LEU A 87 -2.87 -1.99 -3.39
N LEU A 88 -1.74 -1.65 -2.76
CA LEU A 88 -1.07 -2.55 -1.82
C LEU A 88 -1.40 -2.10 -0.40
N SER A 89 -1.60 -3.06 0.49
CA SER A 89 -1.67 -2.78 1.91
C SER A 89 -0.27 -2.57 2.51
N ASP A 90 -0.15 -1.59 3.38
CA ASP A 90 1.05 -1.26 4.14
C ASP A 90 1.31 -2.24 5.30
N LYS A 91 2.32 -1.95 6.14
CA LYS A 91 2.70 -2.80 7.28
C LYS A 91 1.57 -2.97 8.32
N ASN A 92 0.62 -2.04 8.36
CA ASN A 92 -0.54 -2.04 9.25
C ASN A 92 -1.79 -2.62 8.57
N GLY A 93 -1.63 -3.17 7.36
CA GLY A 93 -2.71 -3.72 6.55
C GLY A 93 -3.64 -2.67 5.94
N ASN A 94 -3.33 -1.37 6.05
CA ASN A 94 -4.15 -0.33 5.44
C ASN A 94 -3.74 -0.12 3.99
N PHE A 95 -4.70 0.22 3.15
CA PHE A 95 -4.48 0.61 1.77
C PHE A 95 -5.28 1.87 1.49
N TYR A 96 -4.76 2.76 0.66
CA TYR A 96 -5.50 3.90 0.17
C TYR A 96 -4.95 4.39 -1.17
N THR A 97 -5.72 5.23 -1.86
CA THR A 97 -5.23 6.05 -2.95
C THR A 97 -5.89 7.42 -2.95
N THR A 98 -5.13 8.43 -3.34
CA THR A 98 -5.59 9.79 -3.63
C THR A 98 -5.87 10.00 -5.11
N GLU A 99 -5.52 9.03 -5.96
CA GLU A 99 -5.82 9.08 -7.39
C GLU A 99 -7.32 9.08 -7.62
N THR A 100 -7.78 9.79 -8.65
CA THR A 100 -9.21 9.80 -8.98
C THR A 100 -9.63 8.45 -9.54
N ILE A 101 -10.64 7.84 -8.92
CA ILE A 101 -11.26 6.59 -9.39
C ILE A 101 -12.64 6.90 -9.94
N ASP A 102 -12.84 6.59 -11.23
CA ASP A 102 -14.16 6.62 -11.84
C ASP A 102 -14.87 5.29 -11.55
N PHE A 103 -15.89 5.34 -10.71
CA PHE A 103 -16.69 4.17 -10.38
C PHE A 103 -17.68 3.79 -11.50
N GLY A 104 -17.99 4.68 -12.44
CA GLY A 104 -18.95 4.43 -13.51
C GLY A 104 -20.29 3.88 -12.99
N SER A 105 -20.72 2.73 -13.52
CA SER A 105 -21.90 1.97 -13.05
C SER A 105 -21.63 1.07 -11.84
N GLY A 106 -20.39 1.04 -11.35
CA GLY A 106 -19.90 0.23 -10.24
C GLY A 106 -18.64 -0.55 -10.61
N LEU A 107 -17.74 -0.73 -9.63
CA LEU A 107 -16.53 -1.54 -9.76
C LEU A 107 -16.58 -2.76 -8.84
N TYR A 108 -15.84 -3.81 -9.15
CA TYR A 108 -15.76 -5.03 -8.36
C TYR A 108 -14.38 -5.17 -7.73
N VAL A 109 -14.36 -5.55 -6.46
CA VAL A 109 -13.12 -5.64 -5.68
C VAL A 109 -12.66 -7.09 -5.59
N LEU A 110 -11.36 -7.29 -5.80
CA LEU A 110 -10.66 -8.55 -5.51
C LEU A 110 -9.56 -8.24 -4.49
N ALA A 111 -9.58 -8.94 -3.36
CA ALA A 111 -8.49 -8.94 -2.38
C ALA A 111 -7.63 -10.18 -2.60
N GLU A 112 -6.34 -10.00 -2.81
CA GLU A 112 -5.38 -11.07 -3.14
C GLU A 112 -4.27 -11.09 -2.09
N GLY A 113 -4.11 -12.25 -1.45
CA GLY A 113 -2.98 -12.54 -0.58
C GLY A 113 -1.96 -13.40 -1.33
N ASN A 114 -1.02 -13.98 -0.60
CA ASN A 114 0.02 -14.81 -1.21
C ASN A 114 -0.50 -16.15 -1.77
N THR A 115 -1.56 -16.71 -1.17
CA THR A 115 -2.02 -18.08 -1.49
C THR A 115 -3.44 -18.14 -2.04
N THR A 116 -4.34 -17.23 -1.64
CA THR A 116 -5.72 -17.16 -2.10
C THR A 116 -6.16 -15.73 -2.36
N SER A 117 -7.30 -15.62 -3.05
CA SER A 117 -8.00 -14.37 -3.30
C SER A 117 -9.48 -14.48 -2.94
N LYS A 118 -10.08 -13.34 -2.61
CA LYS A 118 -11.51 -13.17 -2.33
C LYS A 118 -12.09 -12.11 -3.24
N ASN A 119 -13.25 -12.41 -3.80
CA ASN A 119 -13.99 -11.51 -4.67
C ASN A 119 -15.21 -10.95 -3.95
N MET A 120 -15.43 -9.64 -4.10
CA MET A 120 -16.74 -9.05 -3.85
C MET A 120 -17.68 -9.38 -5.02
N ILE A 121 -18.87 -9.89 -4.70
CA ILE A 121 -19.91 -10.19 -5.70
C ILE A 121 -20.72 -8.94 -6.06
N SER A 122 -20.84 -8.00 -5.13
CA SER A 122 -21.53 -6.73 -5.36
C SER A 122 -20.54 -5.68 -5.86
N SER A 123 -20.99 -4.84 -6.79
CA SER A 123 -20.22 -3.68 -7.21
C SER A 123 -20.25 -2.58 -6.14
N ILE A 124 -19.21 -1.76 -6.13
CA ILE A 124 -19.06 -0.59 -5.28
C ILE A 124 -19.18 0.69 -6.11
N THR A 125 -19.81 1.71 -5.53
CA THR A 125 -19.88 3.08 -6.09
C THR A 125 -19.21 4.09 -5.16
N SER A 126 -18.48 3.61 -4.16
CA SER A 126 -17.70 4.38 -3.19
C SER A 126 -16.51 3.53 -2.76
N GLY A 127 -15.34 4.15 -2.56
CA GLY A 127 -14.14 3.48 -2.09
C GLY A 127 -13.96 3.47 -0.57
N ALA A 128 -14.96 3.87 0.22
CA ALA A 128 -14.89 3.85 1.68
C ALA A 128 -15.09 2.42 2.23
N CYS A 129 -14.13 1.53 2.04
CA CYS A 129 -14.33 0.08 2.24
C CYS A 129 -14.71 -0.27 3.70
N ASN A 130 -14.07 0.36 4.68
CA ASN A 130 -14.38 0.17 6.11
C ASN A 130 -15.67 0.88 6.58
N SER A 131 -16.42 1.53 5.70
CA SER A 131 -17.79 1.95 6.01
C SER A 131 -18.76 0.75 6.13
N CYS A 132 -18.42 -0.37 5.47
CA CYS A 132 -19.17 -1.62 5.54
C CYS A 132 -18.36 -2.72 6.26
N HIS A 133 -17.11 -2.93 5.82
CA HIS A 133 -16.26 -4.02 6.31
C HIS A 133 -15.77 -3.78 7.74
N GLY A 134 -16.08 -4.72 8.63
CA GLY A 134 -15.83 -4.58 10.07
C GLY A 134 -16.95 -3.84 10.83
N VAL A 135 -18.04 -3.49 10.15
CA VAL A 135 -19.21 -2.81 10.74
C VAL A 135 -20.46 -3.68 10.62
N ASN A 136 -20.90 -3.94 9.39
CA ASN A 136 -22.12 -4.70 9.09
C ASN A 136 -21.88 -5.89 8.14
N VAL A 137 -20.69 -5.97 7.54
CA VAL A 137 -20.17 -7.15 6.86
C VAL A 137 -18.80 -7.51 7.43
N ASP A 138 -18.38 -8.76 7.20
CA ASP A 138 -17.07 -9.26 7.64
C ASP A 138 -15.93 -8.30 7.25
N ARG A 139 -14.83 -8.30 8.02
CA ARG A 139 -13.60 -7.58 7.65
C ARG A 139 -13.15 -7.97 6.23
N ILE A 140 -12.40 -7.11 5.54
CA ILE A 140 -11.74 -7.51 4.29
C ILE A 140 -10.65 -8.50 4.69
N TRP A 141 -10.68 -9.72 4.17
CA TRP A 141 -9.70 -10.73 4.50
C TRP A 141 -9.39 -11.60 3.30
N THR A 142 -8.20 -12.18 3.30
CA THR A 142 -7.75 -13.21 2.35
C THR A 142 -6.64 -14.03 3.00
N GLU A 143 -6.24 -15.13 2.36
CA GLU A 143 -4.99 -15.88 2.55
C GLU A 143 -5.06 -17.24 1.90
#